data_AF-A0A1E1L3K9-F1
#
_entry.id   AF-A0A1E1L3K9-F1
#
_cell.length_a   1.000
_cell.length_b   1.000
_cell.length_c   1.000
_cell.angle_alpha   90.00
_cell.angle_beta   90.00
_cell.angle_gamma   90.00
#
_symmetry.space_group_name_H-M   'P 1'
#
loop_
_entity.id
_entity.type
_entity.pdbx_description
1 polymer ?
#
loop_
_entity_poly.entity_id
_entity_poly.type
_entity_poly.pdbx_seq_one_letter_code
_entity_poly.pdbx_strand_id
1 'polypeptide(L)'
;MTVPKLRSSIFFASSSILLFVQFLGTAASGWLLHESPWLVCPVAAGVCAATIPISACELLWTALGRPQLELMQGEEIDTGSEHDTRPNRFGHGEQGYIPLPSQEITSSHPLIPENSAPLKLSRVKVVSRVYPGFAPALSFLTLMHEKFMRHRVIQVALLMDTTIVLGMGQNMIVQQWASQVFSWSLSDTTFINAFTMFVSQVVLALTPMLTSQILPLCGTGQDMDWSLTQVNLALRACGAFAMGFSTSPPAFFTAIFMYTLGVGLLDSSKALLTSFTSSADITELYTIQMMVQNVAGMLGSELWPRLFAQQLKNGGLWVGLPFWASAALYLFAIILLRRLPSLWLSKKLDDQAPTT
;
A
#
# COMPACT_ATOMS: atom_id res chain seq x y z
N MET A 1 -10.97 23.90 12.24
CA MET A 1 -9.91 23.30 11.38
C MET A 1 -10.57 22.71 10.13
N THR A 2 -9.89 22.64 8.99
CA THR A 2 -10.42 21.95 7.79
C THR A 2 -10.17 20.44 7.87
N VAL A 3 -11.14 19.64 7.39
CA VAL A 3 -11.14 18.16 7.48
C VAL A 3 -9.83 17.50 6.99
N PRO A 4 -9.18 17.95 5.89
CA PRO A 4 -7.91 17.38 5.46
C PRO A 4 -6.79 17.46 6.52
N LYS A 5 -6.69 18.59 7.24
CA LYS A 5 -5.67 18.80 8.29
C LYS A 5 -5.88 17.88 9.50
N LEU A 6 -7.13 17.56 9.82
CA LEU A 6 -7.46 16.59 10.88
C LEU A 6 -7.04 15.18 10.46
N ARG A 7 -7.38 14.76 9.22
CA ARG A 7 -6.95 13.46 8.68
C ARG A 7 -5.43 13.30 8.64
N SER A 8 -4.70 14.29 8.11
CA SER A 8 -3.23 14.22 8.07
C SER A 8 -2.60 14.16 9.47
N SER A 9 -3.18 14.88 10.45
CA SER A 9 -2.74 14.82 11.85
C SER A 9 -2.96 13.44 12.47
N ILE A 10 -4.12 12.81 12.23
CA ILE A 10 -4.43 11.46 12.72
C ILE A 10 -3.48 10.41 12.10
N PHE A 11 -3.27 10.44 10.78
CA PHE A 11 -2.32 9.52 10.12
C PHE A 11 -0.88 9.72 10.64
N PHE A 12 -0.45 10.98 10.84
CA PHE A 12 0.86 11.26 11.41
C PHE A 12 0.99 10.75 12.85
N ALA A 13 -0.02 10.97 13.69
CA ALA A 13 -0.06 10.47 15.06
C ALA A 13 -0.01 8.94 15.11
N SER A 14 -0.80 8.24 14.29
CA SER A 14 -0.77 6.77 14.24
C SER A 14 0.58 6.23 13.79
N SER A 15 1.22 6.83 12.77
CA SER A 15 2.55 6.40 12.30
C SER A 15 3.64 6.70 13.32
N SER A 16 3.57 7.84 14.01
CA SER A 16 4.51 8.20 15.09
C SER A 16 4.42 7.24 16.28
N ILE A 17 3.19 6.89 16.71
CA ILE A 17 2.94 5.88 17.75
C ILE A 17 3.46 4.50 17.30
N LEU A 18 3.19 4.08 16.07
CA LEU A 18 3.64 2.78 15.55
C LEU A 18 5.17 2.67 15.55
N LEU A 19 5.87 3.72 15.10
CA LEU A 19 7.33 3.79 15.13
C LEU A 19 7.89 3.86 16.56
N PHE A 20 7.22 4.55 17.49
CA PHE A 20 7.63 4.60 18.88
C PHE A 20 7.50 3.22 19.57
N VAL A 21 6.41 2.50 19.29
CA VAL A 21 6.22 1.11 19.76
C VAL A 21 7.27 0.17 19.14
N GLN A 22 7.60 0.32 17.86
CA GLN A 22 8.67 -0.46 17.21
C GLN A 22 10.06 -0.13 17.79
N PHE A 23 10.33 1.14 18.13
CA PHE A 23 11.56 1.55 18.81
C PHE A 23 11.68 0.94 20.21
N LEU A 24 10.63 1.06 21.04
CA LEU A 24 10.59 0.43 22.37
C LEU A 24 10.73 -1.10 22.29
N GLY A 25 10.01 -1.75 21.36
CA GLY A 25 10.11 -3.20 21.14
C GLY A 25 11.51 -3.63 20.70
N THR A 26 12.18 -2.85 19.86
CA THR A 26 13.57 -3.08 19.46
C THR A 26 14.52 -2.95 20.64
N ALA A 27 14.42 -1.87 21.42
CA ALA A 27 15.28 -1.61 22.57
C ALA A 27 15.10 -2.67 23.68
N ALA A 28 13.85 -3.03 23.98
CA ALA A 28 13.52 -4.10 24.93
C ALA A 28 14.03 -5.47 24.44
N SER A 29 13.93 -5.77 23.14
CA SER A 29 14.46 -7.01 22.56
C SER A 29 16.00 -7.06 22.64
N GLY A 30 16.69 -5.95 22.36
CA GLY A 30 18.16 -5.85 22.50
C GLY A 30 18.63 -6.04 23.94
N TRP A 31 17.94 -5.44 24.92
CA TRP A 31 18.23 -5.63 26.34
C TRP A 31 17.94 -7.07 26.81
N LEU A 32 16.81 -7.66 26.40
CA LEU A 32 16.45 -9.04 26.73
C LEU A 32 17.43 -10.06 26.12
N LEU A 33 17.93 -9.80 24.91
CA LEU A 33 19.00 -10.58 24.27
C LEU A 33 20.33 -10.51 25.04
N HIS A 34 20.62 -9.39 25.71
CA HIS A 34 21.85 -9.21 26.49
C HIS A 34 21.80 -9.94 27.83
N GLU A 35 20.68 -9.92 28.56
CA GLU A 35 20.56 -10.64 29.84
C GLU A 35 20.20 -12.12 29.68
N SER A 36 19.28 -12.48 28.77
CA SER A 36 18.72 -13.85 28.73
C SER A 36 18.10 -14.23 27.37
N PRO A 37 18.91 -14.65 26.38
CA PRO A 37 18.44 -15.04 25.03
C PRO A 37 17.27 -16.03 24.99
N TRP A 38 17.20 -16.95 25.95
CA TRP A 38 16.14 -17.97 26.04
C TRP A 38 14.76 -17.40 26.39
N LEU A 39 14.66 -16.20 26.99
CA LEU A 39 13.39 -15.56 27.33
C LEU A 39 12.75 -14.81 26.14
N VAL A 40 13.50 -14.54 25.06
CA VAL A 40 12.97 -13.85 23.87
C VAL A 40 11.82 -14.63 23.23
N CYS A 41 11.97 -15.95 23.07
CA CYS A 41 10.96 -16.81 22.46
C CYS A 41 9.62 -16.86 23.22
N PRO A 42 9.56 -17.14 24.54
CA PRO A 42 8.30 -17.14 25.29
C PRO A 42 7.68 -15.74 25.42
N VAL A 43 8.48 -14.66 25.51
CA VAL A 43 7.96 -13.29 25.52
C VAL A 43 7.31 -12.94 24.18
N ALA A 44 7.97 -13.24 23.05
CA ALA A 44 7.41 -13.04 21.72
C ALA A 44 6.14 -13.87 21.50
N ALA A 45 6.13 -15.14 21.94
CA ALA A 45 4.95 -16.00 21.88
C ALA A 45 3.79 -15.45 22.71
N GLY A 46 4.05 -14.90 23.90
CA GLY A 46 3.05 -14.25 24.74
C GLY A 46 2.45 -12.99 24.09
N VAL A 47 3.28 -12.15 23.46
CA VAL A 47 2.80 -10.97 22.71
C VAL A 47 1.92 -11.39 21.53
N CYS A 48 2.33 -12.39 20.74
CA CYS A 48 1.52 -12.94 19.67
C CYS A 48 0.19 -13.52 20.18
N ALA A 49 0.23 -14.29 21.27
CA ALA A 49 -0.95 -14.89 21.90
C ALA A 49 -1.92 -13.84 22.51
N ALA A 50 -1.45 -12.64 22.81
CA ALA A 50 -2.30 -11.51 23.22
C ALA A 50 -2.87 -10.73 22.02
N THR A 51 -2.07 -10.47 20.98
CA THR A 51 -2.50 -9.66 19.83
C THR A 51 -3.45 -10.39 18.86
N ILE A 52 -3.29 -11.70 18.70
CA ILE A 52 -4.17 -12.52 17.85
C ILE A 52 -5.63 -12.49 18.33
N PRO A 53 -5.98 -12.76 19.61
CA PRO A 53 -7.37 -12.70 20.06
C PRO A 53 -7.93 -11.28 20.08
N ILE A 54 -7.13 -10.23 20.33
CA ILE A 54 -7.61 -8.84 20.23
C ILE A 54 -8.03 -8.52 18.80
N SER A 55 -7.15 -8.76 17.82
CA SER A 55 -7.44 -8.51 16.40
C SER A 55 -8.57 -9.40 15.85
N ALA A 56 -8.67 -10.64 16.32
CA ALA A 56 -9.80 -11.51 16.01
C ALA A 56 -11.12 -11.02 16.65
N CYS A 57 -11.09 -10.45 17.85
CA CYS A 57 -12.27 -9.89 18.52
C CYS A 57 -12.76 -8.62 17.81
N GLU A 58 -11.88 -7.71 17.38
CA GLU A 58 -12.22 -6.56 16.55
C GLU A 58 -12.83 -6.97 15.19
N LEU A 59 -12.27 -8.01 14.56
CA LEU A 59 -12.81 -8.56 13.31
C LEU A 59 -14.18 -9.23 13.52
N LEU A 60 -14.39 -9.91 14.66
CA LEU A 60 -15.67 -10.51 15.02
C LEU A 60 -16.70 -9.43 15.39
N TRP A 61 -16.29 -8.38 16.10
CA TRP A 61 -17.13 -7.24 16.47
C TRP A 61 -17.57 -6.45 15.24
N THR A 62 -16.70 -6.23 14.26
CA THR A 62 -17.06 -5.58 12.99
C THR A 62 -17.90 -6.48 12.06
N ALA A 63 -17.78 -7.81 12.17
CA ALA A 63 -18.65 -8.76 11.47
C ALA A 63 -20.05 -8.90 12.11
N LEU A 64 -20.15 -8.85 13.45
CA LEU A 64 -21.41 -8.92 14.20
C LEU A 64 -22.12 -7.55 14.27
N GLY A 65 -21.36 -6.46 14.34
CA GLY A 65 -21.81 -5.08 14.49
C GLY A 65 -22.40 -4.44 13.23
N ARG A 66 -22.95 -5.24 12.31
CA ARG A 66 -23.70 -4.78 11.12
C ARG A 66 -25.17 -5.25 11.10
N PRO A 67 -25.96 -5.05 12.17
CA PRO A 67 -27.40 -4.96 12.00
C PRO A 67 -27.72 -3.72 11.14
N GLN A 68 -28.52 -3.94 10.11
CA GLN A 68 -28.86 -3.00 9.05
C GLN A 68 -29.73 -1.84 9.59
N LEU A 69 -29.11 -0.73 10.02
CA LEU A 69 -29.79 0.35 10.77
C LEU A 69 -29.55 1.79 10.27
N GLU A 70 -29.17 2.00 9.00
CA GLU A 70 -29.15 3.34 8.36
C GLU A 70 -29.83 3.30 6.98
N LEU A 71 -31.17 3.11 6.98
CA LEU A 71 -32.00 3.28 5.77
C LEU A 71 -33.49 3.58 6.08
N MET A 72 -33.84 3.83 7.35
CA MET A 72 -35.22 3.97 7.85
C MET A 72 -35.40 5.16 8.82
N GLN A 73 -34.59 6.21 8.62
CA GLN A 73 -34.74 7.55 9.20
C GLN A 73 -33.99 8.51 8.25
N GLY A 74 -34.61 9.49 7.59
CA GLY A 74 -36.00 9.94 7.69
C GLY A 74 -36.20 11.13 8.61
N GLU A 75 -35.19 12.01 8.72
CA GLU A 75 -35.32 13.30 9.41
C GLU A 75 -35.06 14.46 8.44
N GLU A 76 -36.19 15.01 8.02
CA GLU A 76 -36.45 16.32 7.48
C GLU A 76 -35.56 17.44 8.07
N ILE A 77 -34.91 18.24 7.21
CA ILE A 77 -34.35 19.55 7.59
C ILE A 77 -35.04 20.60 6.72
N ASP A 78 -36.18 21.09 7.20
CA ASP A 78 -36.73 22.37 6.78
C ASP A 78 -36.04 23.49 7.57
N THR A 79 -35.65 24.56 6.87
CA THR A 79 -35.29 25.89 7.40
C THR A 79 -35.36 26.90 6.25
N GLY A 80 -36.56 27.08 5.68
CA GLY A 80 -36.79 28.00 4.56
C GLY A 80 -36.86 29.50 4.90
N SER A 81 -37.06 30.33 3.87
CA SER A 81 -37.62 31.70 3.96
C SER A 81 -38.18 32.15 2.60
N GLU A 82 -39.50 32.37 2.60
CA GLU A 82 -40.28 33.42 1.93
C GLU A 82 -40.33 33.64 0.39
N HIS A 83 -41.60 33.83 -0.06
CA HIS A 83 -42.09 34.47 -1.30
C HIS A 83 -41.80 33.73 -2.64
N ASP A 84 -42.66 33.82 -3.67
CA ASP A 84 -43.78 34.76 -3.90
C ASP A 84 -45.05 34.06 -4.51
N THR A 85 -46.04 34.86 -4.91
CA THR A 85 -47.47 34.52 -4.95
C THR A 85 -48.04 34.51 -6.39
N ARG A 86 -48.72 33.43 -6.82
CA ARG A 86 -49.88 33.49 -7.76
C ARG A 86 -50.55 32.13 -8.07
N PRO A 87 -51.90 32.06 -8.16
CA PRO A 87 -52.64 30.91 -8.70
C PRO A 87 -53.19 31.16 -10.13
N ASN A 88 -53.20 30.10 -10.98
CA ASN A 88 -53.99 29.91 -12.24
C ASN A 88 -53.33 28.77 -13.10
N ARG A 89 -53.98 27.99 -13.99
CA ARG A 89 -55.41 27.76 -14.33
C ARG A 89 -55.58 26.55 -15.29
N PHE A 90 -56.59 25.70 -15.05
CA PHE A 90 -57.25 24.75 -15.98
C PHE A 90 -56.49 23.51 -16.52
N GLY A 91 -57.24 22.40 -16.64
CA GLY A 91 -56.89 21.13 -17.30
C GLY A 91 -57.89 20.03 -16.88
N HIS A 92 -58.60 19.38 -17.81
CA HIS A 92 -59.80 18.55 -17.53
C HIS A 92 -59.64 17.08 -17.99
N GLY A 93 -60.29 16.14 -17.27
CA GLY A 93 -60.40 14.70 -17.59
C GLY A 93 -60.03 13.84 -16.36
N GLU A 94 -60.89 13.04 -15.72
CA GLU A 94 -61.84 11.99 -16.20
C GLU A 94 -61.11 10.80 -16.87
N GLN A 95 -61.27 9.52 -16.48
CA GLN A 95 -62.11 8.83 -15.48
C GLN A 95 -61.48 7.43 -15.16
N GLY A 96 -61.91 6.74 -14.08
CA GLY A 96 -62.08 5.27 -14.12
C GLY A 96 -61.20 4.37 -13.22
N TYR A 97 -61.85 3.37 -12.59
CA TYR A 97 -61.36 2.35 -11.63
C TYR A 97 -62.54 1.34 -11.50
N ILE A 98 -62.51 0.00 -11.37
CA ILE A 98 -61.58 -1.15 -11.17
C ILE A 98 -62.33 -2.43 -11.71
N PRO A 99 -61.92 -3.73 -11.55
CA PRO A 99 -60.68 -4.38 -11.07
C PRO A 99 -60.14 -5.52 -12.02
N LEU A 100 -59.18 -6.32 -11.52
CA LEU A 100 -58.69 -7.60 -12.09
C LEU A 100 -59.74 -8.73 -12.09
N PRO A 101 -59.54 -9.82 -12.87
CA PRO A 101 -59.11 -11.08 -12.21
C PRO A 101 -58.10 -11.98 -12.98
N SER A 102 -57.19 -12.59 -12.20
CA SER A 102 -56.75 -14.00 -12.13
C SER A 102 -56.49 -14.92 -13.36
N GLN A 103 -55.57 -15.89 -13.15
CA GLN A 103 -55.34 -17.16 -13.89
C GLN A 103 -54.72 -17.08 -15.30
N GLU A 104 -54.03 -18.11 -15.83
CA GLU A 104 -53.05 -19.06 -15.24
C GLU A 104 -52.23 -19.73 -16.38
N ILE A 105 -51.10 -20.33 -15.99
CA ILE A 105 -50.08 -21.08 -16.76
C ILE A 105 -50.61 -22.03 -17.87
N THR A 106 -49.92 -22.10 -19.04
CA THR A 106 -49.54 -23.36 -19.77
C THR A 106 -48.49 -23.07 -20.87
N SER A 107 -47.73 -24.09 -21.30
CA SER A 107 -46.46 -24.00 -22.04
C SER A 107 -46.45 -24.65 -23.43
N SER A 108 -45.46 -24.32 -24.27
CA SER A 108 -44.83 -25.25 -25.24
C SER A 108 -43.51 -24.72 -25.85
N HIS A 109 -42.59 -25.65 -26.12
CA HIS A 109 -41.33 -25.53 -26.90
C HIS A 109 -41.53 -26.34 -28.23
N PRO A 110 -40.56 -26.59 -29.16
CA PRO A 110 -39.12 -26.24 -29.21
C PRO A 110 -38.57 -25.77 -30.61
N LEU A 111 -37.29 -25.35 -30.67
CA LEU A 111 -36.17 -25.92 -31.50
C LEU A 111 -34.96 -24.95 -31.64
N ILE A 112 -33.79 -25.46 -32.09
CA ILE A 112 -32.43 -24.85 -31.96
C ILE A 112 -31.62 -25.05 -33.27
N PRO A 113 -30.81 -24.07 -33.73
CA PRO A 113 -29.32 -24.13 -33.69
C PRO A 113 -28.70 -22.80 -33.19
N GLU A 114 -27.70 -22.73 -32.30
CA GLU A 114 -26.32 -23.27 -32.34
C GLU A 114 -25.35 -22.54 -33.30
N ASN A 115 -24.54 -21.60 -32.77
CA ASN A 115 -23.08 -21.60 -33.02
C ASN A 115 -22.24 -20.72 -32.04
N SER A 116 -20.93 -21.01 -32.00
CA SER A 116 -19.78 -20.16 -31.62
C SER A 116 -19.74 -19.40 -30.26
N ALA A 117 -19.05 -20.03 -29.28
CA ALA A 117 -17.90 -19.50 -28.51
C ALA A 117 -18.04 -18.25 -27.59
N PRO A 118 -17.23 -18.07 -26.49
CA PRO A 118 -15.94 -18.71 -26.23
C PRO A 118 -15.77 -19.49 -24.90
N LEU A 119 -14.95 -20.54 -25.00
CA LEU A 119 -14.69 -21.56 -23.98
C LEU A 119 -13.61 -21.11 -22.97
N LYS A 120 -13.90 -20.11 -22.12
CA LYS A 120 -12.99 -19.70 -21.01
C LYS A 120 -13.62 -19.60 -19.62
N LEU A 121 -14.87 -19.14 -19.50
CA LEU A 121 -15.47 -18.81 -18.19
C LEU A 121 -15.70 -20.03 -17.27
N SER A 122 -15.79 -21.24 -17.84
CA SER A 122 -16.15 -22.47 -17.11
C SER A 122 -15.05 -22.98 -16.15
N ARG A 123 -13.76 -22.89 -16.51
CA ARG A 123 -12.66 -23.46 -15.70
C ARG A 123 -12.48 -22.78 -14.34
N VAL A 124 -12.85 -21.50 -14.21
CA VAL A 124 -12.68 -20.73 -12.96
C VAL A 124 -13.61 -21.22 -11.85
N LYS A 125 -14.88 -21.54 -12.18
CA LYS A 125 -15.89 -22.02 -11.21
C LYS A 125 -15.59 -23.40 -10.61
N VAL A 126 -14.67 -24.17 -11.20
CA VAL A 126 -14.25 -25.48 -10.67
C VAL A 126 -13.21 -25.31 -9.56
N VAL A 127 -12.25 -24.39 -9.73
CA VAL A 127 -11.17 -24.15 -8.75
C VAL A 127 -11.72 -23.50 -7.47
N SER A 128 -12.67 -22.58 -7.60
CA SER A 128 -13.29 -21.88 -6.45
C SER A 128 -14.08 -22.78 -5.48
N ARG A 129 -14.33 -24.05 -5.84
CA ARG A 129 -15.04 -25.03 -4.99
C ARG A 129 -14.10 -25.81 -4.05
N VAL A 130 -12.79 -25.78 -4.26
CA VAL A 130 -11.83 -26.62 -3.51
C VAL A 130 -11.42 -26.02 -2.16
N TYR A 131 -11.33 -24.68 -2.06
CA TYR A 131 -11.02 -23.99 -0.80
C TYR A 131 -11.86 -22.70 -0.65
N PRO A 132 -12.92 -22.68 0.19
CA PRO A 132 -13.80 -21.52 0.31
C PRO A 132 -13.09 -20.26 0.83
N GLY A 133 -12.07 -20.41 1.69
CA GLY A 133 -11.28 -19.29 2.19
C GLY A 133 -10.42 -18.57 1.12
N PHE A 134 -10.13 -19.23 -0.01
CA PHE A 134 -9.34 -18.64 -1.10
C PHE A 134 -10.18 -18.02 -2.22
N ALA A 135 -11.49 -18.27 -2.24
CA ALA A 135 -12.41 -17.71 -3.22
C ALA A 135 -12.39 -16.17 -3.29
N PRO A 136 -12.42 -15.39 -2.17
CA PRO A 136 -12.35 -13.92 -2.26
C PRO A 136 -11.00 -13.42 -2.83
N ALA A 137 -9.89 -14.05 -2.46
CA ALA A 137 -8.57 -13.70 -2.99
C ALA A 137 -8.46 -13.99 -4.51
N LEU A 138 -9.03 -15.10 -4.98
CA LEU A 138 -9.07 -15.45 -6.40
C LEU A 138 -9.96 -14.48 -7.20
N SER A 139 -11.13 -14.11 -6.66
CA SER A 139 -12.02 -13.11 -7.25
C SER A 139 -11.37 -11.73 -7.34
N PHE A 140 -10.62 -11.33 -6.29
CA PHE A 140 -9.87 -10.08 -6.28
C PHE A 140 -8.72 -10.09 -7.29
N LEU A 141 -8.02 -11.23 -7.47
CA LEU A 141 -7.02 -11.41 -8.53
C LEU A 141 -7.62 -11.31 -9.94
N THR A 142 -8.87 -11.76 -10.16
CA THR A 142 -9.55 -11.55 -11.45
C THR A 142 -9.99 -10.09 -11.65
N LEU A 143 -10.50 -9.42 -10.60
CA LEU A 143 -10.86 -7.99 -10.65
C LEU A 143 -9.62 -7.13 -10.97
N MET A 144 -8.49 -7.43 -10.30
CA MET A 144 -7.15 -6.90 -10.59
C MET A 144 -6.77 -7.05 -12.05
N HIS A 145 -6.94 -8.24 -12.63
CA HIS A 145 -6.60 -8.45 -14.03
C HIS A 145 -7.49 -7.62 -14.97
N GLU A 146 -8.78 -7.49 -14.68
CA GLU A 146 -9.77 -6.84 -15.55
C GLU A 146 -9.75 -5.31 -15.48
N LYS A 147 -9.81 -4.71 -14.29
CA LYS A 147 -9.72 -3.25 -14.10
C LYS A 147 -8.31 -2.74 -14.37
N PHE A 148 -7.29 -3.41 -13.83
CA PHE A 148 -5.97 -2.79 -13.67
C PHE A 148 -5.05 -2.96 -14.87
N MET A 149 -5.07 -4.13 -15.54
CA MET A 149 -4.24 -4.36 -16.73
C MET A 149 -4.63 -3.47 -17.93
N ARG A 150 -5.79 -2.81 -17.86
CA ARG A 150 -6.29 -1.88 -18.87
C ARG A 150 -5.57 -0.52 -18.87
N HIS A 151 -4.84 -0.16 -17.80
CA HIS A 151 -4.20 1.16 -17.67
C HIS A 151 -2.70 1.08 -17.37
N ARG A 152 -1.87 1.31 -18.40
CA ARG A 152 -0.39 1.23 -18.35
C ARG A 152 0.26 2.10 -17.27
N VAL A 153 -0.29 3.29 -17.00
CA VAL A 153 0.21 4.19 -15.94
C VAL A 153 0.23 3.48 -14.59
N ILE A 154 -0.91 2.88 -14.21
CA ILE A 154 -1.07 2.29 -12.88
C ILE A 154 -0.34 0.94 -12.77
N GLN A 155 -0.25 0.16 -13.87
CA GLN A 155 0.63 -1.01 -13.97
C GLN A 155 2.09 -0.66 -13.64
N VAL A 156 2.63 0.42 -14.23
CA VAL A 156 4.01 0.87 -13.97
C VAL A 156 4.18 1.38 -12.54
N ALA A 157 3.16 2.04 -11.97
CA ALA A 157 3.18 2.48 -10.58
C ALA A 157 3.23 1.31 -9.58
N LEU A 158 2.45 0.23 -9.76
CA LEU A 158 2.59 -0.97 -8.92
C LEU A 158 3.89 -1.71 -9.15
N LEU A 159 4.42 -1.75 -10.37
CA LEU A 159 5.74 -2.36 -10.64
C LEU A 159 6.86 -1.58 -9.93
N MET A 160 6.77 -0.25 -9.89
CA MET A 160 7.65 0.61 -9.10
C MET A 160 7.53 0.31 -7.61
N ASP A 161 6.30 0.23 -7.07
CA ASP A 161 6.04 -0.04 -5.66
C ASP A 161 6.51 -1.45 -5.23
N THR A 162 6.30 -2.46 -6.10
CA THR A 162 6.88 -3.82 -5.97
C THR A 162 8.40 -3.77 -5.84
N THR A 163 9.05 -3.01 -6.73
CA THR A 163 10.51 -2.86 -6.78
C THR A 163 11.04 -2.15 -5.54
N ILE A 164 10.33 -1.13 -5.06
CA ILE A 164 10.64 -0.39 -3.83
C ILE A 164 10.60 -1.34 -2.62
N VAL A 165 9.54 -2.13 -2.45
CA VAL A 165 9.42 -3.06 -1.31
C VAL A 165 10.45 -4.20 -1.39
N LEU A 166 10.71 -4.75 -2.59
CA LEU A 166 11.81 -5.70 -2.79
C LEU A 166 13.14 -5.10 -2.33
N GLY A 167 13.43 -3.86 -2.72
CA GLY A 167 14.63 -3.12 -2.29
C GLY A 167 14.75 -2.97 -0.77
N MET A 168 13.63 -2.74 -0.06
CA MET A 168 13.64 -2.60 1.40
C MET A 168 14.00 -3.89 2.15
N GLY A 169 13.83 -5.08 1.55
CA GLY A 169 14.07 -6.35 2.21
C GLY A 169 15.54 -6.59 2.64
N GLN A 170 16.50 -5.81 2.14
CA GLN A 170 17.87 -5.77 2.69
C GLN A 170 17.90 -5.49 4.20
N ASN A 171 16.90 -4.79 4.73
CA ASN A 171 16.75 -4.50 6.15
C ASN A 171 16.64 -5.78 7.01
N MET A 172 16.26 -6.93 6.42
CA MET A 172 16.18 -8.22 7.12
C MET A 172 17.57 -8.82 7.42
N ILE A 173 18.56 -8.55 6.57
CA ILE A 173 19.91 -9.16 6.63
C ILE A 173 20.98 -8.21 7.15
N VAL A 174 20.71 -6.89 7.22
CA VAL A 174 21.68 -5.86 7.61
C VAL A 174 22.34 -6.10 8.98
N GLN A 175 21.60 -6.66 9.94
CA GLN A 175 22.12 -6.99 11.27
C GLN A 175 23.06 -8.21 11.23
N GLN A 176 22.68 -9.26 10.50
CA GLN A 176 23.51 -10.46 10.29
C GLN A 176 24.80 -10.12 9.55
N TRP A 177 24.69 -9.24 8.54
CA TRP A 177 25.81 -8.69 7.80
C TRP A 177 26.77 -7.91 8.71
N ALA A 178 26.25 -6.96 9.52
CA ALA A 178 27.08 -6.13 10.38
C ALA A 178 27.80 -6.95 11.47
N SER A 179 27.15 -7.97 12.03
CA SER A 179 27.76 -8.90 12.99
C SER A 179 28.97 -9.61 12.37
N GLN A 180 28.88 -10.06 11.12
CA GLN A 180 30.00 -10.71 10.43
C GLN A 180 31.10 -9.75 9.97
N VAL A 181 30.74 -8.59 9.42
CA VAL A 181 31.71 -7.66 8.82
C VAL A 181 32.46 -6.83 9.88
N PHE A 182 31.80 -6.46 10.98
CA PHE A 182 32.42 -5.72 12.08
C PHE A 182 32.79 -6.60 13.27
N SER A 183 32.56 -7.92 13.19
CA SER A 183 32.78 -8.88 14.29
C SER A 183 32.02 -8.53 15.59
N TRP A 184 30.87 -7.88 15.46
CA TRP A 184 30.00 -7.46 16.58
C TRP A 184 29.08 -8.61 17.03
N SER A 185 28.67 -8.60 18.31
CA SER A 185 27.63 -9.53 18.75
C SER A 185 26.29 -9.20 18.10
N LEU A 186 25.42 -10.20 17.91
CA LEU A 186 24.09 -9.96 17.34
C LEU A 186 23.27 -8.99 18.20
N SER A 187 23.45 -9.02 19.53
CA SER A 187 22.93 -8.02 20.48
C SER A 187 23.35 -6.60 20.14
N ASP A 188 24.65 -6.34 19.87
CA ASP A 188 25.14 -5.00 19.52
C ASP A 188 24.51 -4.49 18.21
N THR A 189 24.30 -5.38 17.24
CA THR A 189 23.70 -4.99 15.95
C THR A 189 22.26 -4.48 16.05
N THR A 190 21.56 -4.72 17.17
CA THR A 190 20.24 -4.11 17.42
C THR A 190 20.31 -2.57 17.49
N PHE A 191 21.46 -2.00 17.86
CA PHE A 191 21.71 -0.56 17.84
C PHE A 191 21.55 0.04 16.43
N ILE A 192 21.84 -0.72 15.37
CA ILE A 192 21.64 -0.29 13.97
C ILE A 192 20.15 -0.02 13.71
N ASN A 193 19.26 -0.87 14.23
CA ASN A 193 17.81 -0.67 14.11
C ASN A 193 17.33 0.48 15.00
N ALA A 194 17.85 0.59 16.23
CA ALA A 194 17.52 1.71 17.12
C ALA A 194 17.90 3.08 16.51
N PHE A 195 19.10 3.19 15.92
CA PHE A 195 19.55 4.38 15.18
C PHE A 195 18.65 4.66 13.96
N THR A 196 18.32 3.63 13.18
CA THR A 196 17.43 3.75 12.01
C THR A 196 16.04 4.27 12.40
N MET A 197 15.46 3.76 13.50
CA MET A 197 14.16 4.21 14.01
C MET A 197 14.21 5.65 14.54
N PHE A 198 15.26 6.02 15.27
CA PHE A 198 15.45 7.39 15.76
C PHE A 198 15.56 8.40 14.59
N VAL A 199 16.43 8.12 13.61
CA VAL A 199 16.56 8.98 12.41
C VAL A 199 15.25 9.01 11.63
N SER A 200 14.52 7.90 11.52
CA SER A 200 13.20 7.85 10.87
C SER A 200 12.19 8.78 11.56
N GLN A 201 12.12 8.78 12.90
CA GLN A 201 11.22 9.69 13.63
C GLN A 201 11.61 11.17 13.44
N VAL A 202 12.90 11.50 13.48
CA VAL A 202 13.39 12.88 13.22
C VAL A 202 13.02 13.33 11.80
N VAL A 203 13.23 12.47 10.79
CA VAL A 203 12.86 12.78 9.40
C VAL A 203 11.35 12.96 9.27
N LEU A 204 10.53 12.05 9.80
CA LEU A 204 9.07 12.18 9.75
C LEU A 204 8.56 13.45 10.45
N ALA A 205 9.14 13.83 11.59
CA ALA A 205 8.79 15.07 12.29
C ALA A 205 9.13 16.33 11.47
N LEU A 206 10.18 16.28 10.66
CA LEU A 206 10.59 17.37 9.77
C LEU A 206 9.79 17.37 8.45
N THR A 207 9.35 16.22 7.93
CA THR A 207 8.57 16.11 6.68
C THR A 207 7.42 17.12 6.56
N PRO A 208 6.49 17.29 7.51
CA PRO A 208 5.40 18.27 7.37
C PRO A 208 5.89 19.73 7.32
N MET A 209 7.03 20.04 7.96
CA MET A 209 7.65 21.37 7.85
C MET A 209 8.22 21.58 6.44
N LEU A 210 9.01 20.62 5.94
CA LEU A 210 9.56 20.66 4.58
C LEU A 210 8.46 20.77 3.53
N THR A 211 7.43 19.91 3.60
CA THR A 211 6.30 19.96 2.67
C THR A 211 5.57 21.31 2.72
N SER A 212 5.42 21.93 3.90
CA SER A 212 4.80 23.26 4.01
C SER A 212 5.62 24.39 3.36
N GLN A 213 6.95 24.24 3.29
CA GLN A 213 7.88 25.20 2.67
C GLN A 213 8.07 24.94 1.17
N ILE A 214 7.97 23.68 0.72
CA ILE A 214 8.20 23.26 -0.67
C ILE A 214 6.91 23.38 -1.51
N LEU A 215 5.73 23.13 -0.93
CA LEU A 215 4.44 23.26 -1.61
C LEU A 215 4.23 24.61 -2.35
N PRO A 216 4.53 25.80 -1.78
CA PRO A 216 4.41 27.07 -2.51
C PRO A 216 5.42 27.25 -3.65
N LEU A 217 6.46 26.41 -3.74
CA LEU A 217 7.48 26.45 -4.80
C LEU A 217 7.20 25.46 -5.96
N CYS A 218 6.46 24.37 -5.71
CA CYS A 218 6.19 23.33 -6.71
C CYS A 218 4.96 23.58 -7.60
N GLY A 219 4.10 24.54 -7.29
CA GLY A 219 2.96 24.95 -8.12
C GLY A 219 1.76 23.98 -8.10
N THR A 220 1.97 22.69 -8.35
CA THR A 220 0.95 21.64 -8.19
C THR A 220 1.37 20.60 -7.16
N GLY A 221 0.38 19.95 -6.52
CA GLY A 221 0.64 18.84 -5.60
C GLY A 221 1.25 17.62 -6.30
N GLN A 222 0.89 17.36 -7.56
CA GLN A 222 1.37 16.20 -8.31
C GLN A 222 2.85 16.33 -8.68
N ASP A 223 3.30 17.53 -9.09
CA ASP A 223 4.72 17.80 -9.37
C ASP A 223 5.58 17.74 -8.10
N MET A 224 4.99 18.12 -6.95
CA MET A 224 5.63 17.98 -5.64
C MET A 224 5.75 16.51 -5.22
N ASP A 225 4.66 15.72 -5.26
CA ASP A 225 4.66 14.29 -4.88
C ASP A 225 5.60 13.47 -5.78
N TRP A 226 5.63 13.80 -7.07
CA TRP A 226 6.60 13.28 -8.03
C TRP A 226 8.05 13.57 -7.61
N SER A 227 8.36 14.85 -7.37
CA SER A 227 9.72 15.30 -7.04
C SER A 227 10.21 14.73 -5.71
N LEU A 228 9.32 14.68 -4.72
CA LEU A 228 9.54 14.08 -3.40
C LEU A 228 9.78 12.57 -3.51
N THR A 229 9.00 11.86 -4.34
CA THR A 229 9.24 10.44 -4.65
C THR A 229 10.61 10.24 -5.29
N GLN A 230 10.99 11.06 -6.28
CA GLN A 230 12.31 10.97 -6.92
C GLN A 230 13.46 11.23 -5.94
N VAL A 231 13.34 12.21 -5.05
CA VAL A 231 14.36 12.54 -4.04
C VAL A 231 14.49 11.41 -3.01
N ASN A 232 13.36 10.93 -2.45
CA ASN A 232 13.36 9.81 -1.50
C ASN A 232 13.99 8.55 -2.10
N LEU A 233 13.69 8.27 -3.37
CA LEU A 233 14.20 7.10 -4.09
C LEU A 233 15.69 7.22 -4.43
N ALA A 234 16.16 8.42 -4.76
CA ALA A 234 17.59 8.71 -4.95
C ALA A 234 18.39 8.62 -3.63
N LEU A 235 17.84 9.12 -2.52
CA LEU A 235 18.45 8.98 -1.19
C LEU A 235 18.60 7.50 -0.80
N ARG A 236 17.56 6.69 -1.00
CA ARG A 236 17.65 5.23 -0.76
C ARG A 236 18.64 4.53 -1.69
N ALA A 237 18.65 4.86 -2.98
CA ALA A 237 19.60 4.29 -3.95
C ALA A 237 21.05 4.60 -3.57
N CYS A 238 21.38 5.86 -3.28
CA CYS A 238 22.73 6.29 -2.89
C CYS A 238 23.15 5.73 -1.53
N GLY A 239 22.26 5.73 -0.54
CA GLY A 239 22.53 5.16 0.78
C GLY A 239 22.80 3.65 0.72
N ALA A 240 21.97 2.89 0.00
CA ALA A 240 22.21 1.46 -0.23
C ALA A 240 23.51 1.22 -1.02
N PHE A 241 23.80 2.01 -2.06
CA PHE A 241 25.06 1.88 -2.79
C PHE A 241 26.28 2.12 -1.89
N ALA A 242 26.23 3.13 -1.02
CA ALA A 242 27.28 3.44 -0.06
C ALA A 242 27.46 2.36 1.03
N MET A 243 26.39 1.72 1.50
CA MET A 243 26.47 0.58 2.44
C MET A 243 27.34 -0.54 1.86
N GLY A 244 27.15 -0.89 0.58
CA GLY A 244 27.89 -1.98 -0.07
C GLY A 244 29.40 -1.75 -0.18
N PHE A 245 29.88 -0.50 -0.09
CA PHE A 245 31.32 -0.17 -0.03
C PHE A 245 31.83 0.11 1.40
N SER A 246 30.95 0.09 2.41
CA SER A 246 31.35 0.44 3.78
C SER A 246 32.10 -0.71 4.47
N THR A 247 33.42 -0.52 4.65
CA THR A 247 34.30 -1.45 5.36
C THR A 247 34.56 -1.05 6.81
N SER A 248 34.06 0.12 7.24
CA SER A 248 34.19 0.62 8.61
C SER A 248 32.83 1.06 9.19
N PRO A 249 32.59 0.87 10.50
CA PRO A 249 31.33 1.27 11.13
C PRO A 249 30.93 2.75 10.94
N PRO A 250 31.84 3.75 11.01
CA PRO A 250 31.45 5.14 10.78
C PRO A 250 30.96 5.41 9.34
N ALA A 251 31.59 4.77 8.35
CA ALA A 251 31.14 4.87 6.96
C ALA A 251 29.76 4.21 6.77
N PHE A 252 29.54 3.05 7.40
CA PHE A 252 28.24 2.39 7.41
C PHE A 252 27.16 3.24 8.09
N PHE A 253 27.44 3.87 9.24
CA PHE A 253 26.48 4.77 9.90
C PHE A 253 26.15 6.01 9.05
N THR A 254 27.11 6.53 8.29
CA THR A 254 26.87 7.62 7.34
C THR A 254 25.97 7.15 6.18
N ALA A 255 26.21 5.95 5.66
CA ALA A 255 25.41 5.35 4.59
C ALA A 255 23.98 5.02 5.02
N ILE A 256 23.78 4.44 6.22
CA ILE A 256 22.43 4.15 6.75
C ILE A 256 21.69 5.41 7.17
N PHE A 257 22.37 6.46 7.65
CA PHE A 257 21.75 7.77 7.82
C PHE A 257 21.19 8.28 6.47
N MET A 258 22.02 8.33 5.42
CA MET A 258 21.60 8.79 4.09
C MET A 258 20.44 7.97 3.50
N TYR A 259 20.47 6.64 3.67
CA TYR A 259 19.38 5.74 3.29
C TYR A 259 18.08 6.04 4.05
N THR A 260 18.19 6.31 5.36
CA THR A 260 17.04 6.56 6.25
C THR A 260 16.40 7.93 6.00
N LEU A 261 17.13 8.91 5.44
CA LEU A 261 16.51 10.16 4.95
C LEU A 261 15.41 9.90 3.92
N GLY A 262 15.52 8.82 3.13
CA GLY A 262 14.48 8.37 2.20
C GLY A 262 13.33 7.57 2.83
N VAL A 263 13.10 7.66 4.15
CA VAL A 263 12.12 6.82 4.87
C VAL A 263 10.72 6.93 4.26
N GLY A 264 10.21 8.14 4.03
CA GLY A 264 8.84 8.43 3.55
C GLY A 264 8.50 8.02 2.11
N LEU A 265 9.37 7.24 1.45
CA LEU A 265 9.22 6.79 0.07
C LEU A 265 7.88 6.08 -0.21
N LEU A 266 7.37 5.26 0.71
CA LEU A 266 6.08 4.57 0.53
C LEU A 266 4.89 5.53 0.61
N ASP A 267 4.98 6.57 1.43
CA ASP A 267 3.94 7.60 1.55
C ASP A 267 3.92 8.51 0.33
N SER A 268 5.10 8.90 -0.19
CA SER A 268 5.21 9.62 -1.47
C SER A 268 4.71 8.78 -2.65
N SER A 269 5.08 7.49 -2.71
CA SER A 269 4.56 6.53 -3.70
C SER A 269 3.04 6.45 -3.67
N LYS A 270 2.45 6.37 -2.47
CA LYS A 270 0.99 6.33 -2.27
C LYS A 270 0.30 7.65 -2.65
N ALA A 271 0.86 8.81 -2.28
CA ALA A 271 0.32 10.12 -2.67
C ALA A 271 0.33 10.28 -4.21
N LEU A 272 1.47 9.97 -4.85
CA LEU A 272 1.60 9.95 -6.30
C LEU A 272 0.61 8.98 -6.96
N LEU A 273 0.43 7.78 -6.42
CA LEU A 273 -0.54 6.78 -6.89
C LEU A 273 -1.99 7.29 -6.78
N THR A 274 -2.30 8.06 -5.73
CA THR A 274 -3.60 8.73 -5.53
C THR A 274 -3.85 9.78 -6.61
N SER A 275 -2.82 10.56 -6.98
CA SER A 275 -2.93 11.62 -8.00
C SER A 275 -3.35 11.14 -9.39
N PHE A 276 -3.23 9.84 -9.67
CA PHE A 276 -3.62 9.22 -10.94
C PHE A 276 -5.04 8.64 -10.96
N THR A 277 -5.78 8.69 -9.86
CA THR A 277 -7.03 7.91 -9.67
C THR A 277 -8.21 8.77 -9.19
N SER A 278 -9.41 8.42 -9.66
CA SER A 278 -10.66 9.07 -9.21
C SER A 278 -11.02 8.69 -7.77
N SER A 279 -11.63 9.61 -7.04
CA SER A 279 -12.01 9.46 -5.62
C SER A 279 -12.86 8.20 -5.33
N ALA A 280 -13.56 7.66 -6.33
CA ALA A 280 -14.38 6.45 -6.20
C ALA A 280 -13.54 5.16 -6.04
N ASP A 281 -12.39 5.05 -6.71
CA ASP A 281 -11.60 3.81 -6.78
C ASP A 281 -10.40 3.78 -5.80
N ILE A 282 -10.14 4.85 -5.03
CA ILE A 282 -8.97 4.96 -4.12
C ILE A 282 -8.89 3.78 -3.12
N THR A 283 -10.02 3.35 -2.56
CA THR A 283 -10.05 2.23 -1.59
C THR A 283 -9.62 0.90 -2.22
N GLU A 284 -10.07 0.65 -3.46
CA GLU A 284 -9.67 -0.54 -4.21
C GLU A 284 -8.17 -0.46 -4.54
N LEU A 285 -7.71 0.70 -5.05
CA LEU A 285 -6.32 0.99 -5.37
C LEU A 285 -5.35 0.76 -4.20
N TYR A 286 -5.71 1.18 -2.99
CA TYR A 286 -4.88 0.93 -1.80
C TYR A 286 -4.88 -0.53 -1.36
N THR A 287 -6.01 -1.24 -1.48
CA THR A 287 -6.07 -2.69 -1.22
C THR A 287 -5.19 -3.46 -2.22
N ILE A 288 -5.24 -3.04 -3.48
CA ILE A 288 -4.37 -3.51 -4.58
C ILE A 288 -2.89 -3.23 -4.26
N GLN A 289 -2.54 -2.01 -3.86
CA GLN A 289 -1.16 -1.64 -3.49
C GLN A 289 -0.66 -2.53 -2.34
N MET A 290 -1.42 -2.64 -1.24
CA MET A 290 -1.05 -3.49 -0.09
C MET A 290 -0.88 -4.97 -0.48
N MET A 291 -1.75 -5.51 -1.36
CA MET A 291 -1.60 -6.88 -1.84
C MET A 291 -0.29 -7.08 -2.61
N VAL A 292 0.07 -6.13 -3.48
CA VAL A 292 1.33 -6.15 -4.22
C VAL A 292 2.55 -5.99 -3.31
N GLN A 293 2.48 -5.09 -2.31
CA GLN A 293 3.52 -4.94 -1.29
C GLN A 293 3.73 -6.24 -0.49
N ASN A 294 2.65 -6.93 -0.11
CA ASN A 294 2.74 -8.22 0.58
C ASN A 294 3.40 -9.30 -0.29
N VAL A 295 3.04 -9.40 -1.57
CA VAL A 295 3.69 -10.34 -2.52
C VAL A 295 5.17 -9.99 -2.71
N ALA A 296 5.52 -8.71 -2.82
CA ALA A 296 6.90 -8.24 -2.88
C ALA A 296 7.70 -8.59 -1.60
N GLY A 297 7.08 -8.46 -0.43
CA GLY A 297 7.66 -8.88 0.86
C GLY A 297 7.90 -10.39 0.94
N MET A 298 6.94 -11.21 0.49
CA MET A 298 7.08 -12.66 0.43
C MET A 298 8.23 -13.09 -0.50
N LEU A 299 8.32 -12.49 -1.69
CA LEU A 299 9.45 -12.70 -2.61
C LEU A 299 10.78 -12.26 -1.99
N GLY A 300 10.79 -11.12 -1.28
CA GLY A 300 11.95 -10.63 -0.53
C GLY A 300 12.42 -11.62 0.55
N SER A 301 11.49 -12.23 1.28
CA SER A 301 11.82 -13.13 2.41
C SER A 301 12.59 -14.40 1.99
N GLU A 302 12.49 -14.83 0.74
CA GLU A 302 13.30 -15.92 0.17
C GLU A 302 14.51 -15.40 -0.62
N LEU A 303 14.38 -14.26 -1.31
CA LEU A 303 15.45 -13.67 -2.12
C LEU A 303 16.63 -13.18 -1.27
N TRP A 304 16.37 -12.47 -0.18
CA TRP A 304 17.41 -11.84 0.63
C TRP A 304 18.30 -12.83 1.39
N PRO A 305 17.77 -13.90 2.03
CA PRO A 305 18.61 -14.96 2.59
C PRO A 305 19.44 -15.72 1.55
N ARG A 306 18.93 -15.90 0.32
CA ARG A 306 19.70 -16.51 -0.78
C ARG A 306 20.87 -15.62 -1.22
N LEU A 307 20.63 -14.31 -1.38
CA LEU A 307 21.68 -13.34 -1.70
C LEU A 307 22.74 -13.27 -0.59
N PHE A 308 22.32 -13.28 0.68
CA PHE A 308 23.24 -13.34 1.82
C PHE A 308 24.06 -14.64 1.82
N ALA A 309 23.44 -15.80 1.64
CA ALA A 309 24.13 -17.09 1.54
C ALA A 309 25.08 -17.19 0.33
N GLN A 310 24.84 -16.43 -0.75
CA GLN A 310 25.76 -16.28 -1.87
C GLN A 310 26.95 -15.36 -1.54
N GLN A 311 26.71 -14.25 -0.82
CA GLN A 311 27.77 -13.42 -0.24
C GLN A 311 28.73 -14.26 0.62
N LEU A 312 28.20 -15.12 1.51
CA LEU A 312 29.02 -15.95 2.42
C LEU A 312 29.98 -16.88 1.66
N LYS A 313 29.56 -17.39 0.51
CA LYS A 313 30.36 -18.31 -0.33
C LYS A 313 31.44 -17.60 -1.13
N ASN A 314 31.16 -16.38 -1.60
CA ASN A 314 32.04 -15.67 -2.53
C ASN A 314 33.06 -14.76 -1.82
N GLY A 315 32.70 -14.19 -0.67
CA GLY A 315 33.59 -13.38 0.17
C GLY A 315 34.17 -12.12 -0.51
N GLY A 316 35.12 -11.47 0.17
CA GLY A 316 35.83 -10.30 -0.36
C GLY A 316 34.88 -9.19 -0.81
N LEU A 317 35.02 -8.73 -2.06
CA LEU A 317 34.18 -7.68 -2.63
C LEU A 317 32.68 -8.06 -2.66
N TRP A 318 32.33 -9.35 -2.69
CA TRP A 318 30.93 -9.80 -2.69
C TRP A 318 30.22 -9.58 -1.35
N VAL A 319 30.92 -9.11 -0.32
CA VAL A 319 30.32 -8.62 0.94
C VAL A 319 29.36 -7.46 0.71
N GLY A 320 29.56 -6.63 -0.33
CA GLY A 320 28.64 -5.55 -0.69
C GLY A 320 27.39 -5.97 -1.48
N LEU A 321 27.34 -7.22 -1.94
CA LEU A 321 26.37 -7.70 -2.95
C LEU A 321 24.91 -7.37 -2.63
N PRO A 322 24.38 -7.61 -1.41
CA PRO A 322 22.96 -7.38 -1.16
C PRO A 322 22.57 -5.89 -1.23
N PHE A 323 23.43 -5.01 -0.74
CA PHE A 323 23.18 -3.57 -0.78
C PHE A 323 23.26 -3.00 -2.20
N TRP A 324 24.15 -3.54 -3.04
CA TRP A 324 24.17 -3.21 -4.47
C TRP A 324 22.95 -3.75 -5.22
N ALA A 325 22.45 -4.94 -4.86
CA ALA A 325 21.19 -5.45 -5.40
C ALA A 325 20.00 -4.55 -5.02
N SER A 326 19.97 -4.04 -3.78
CA SER A 326 18.95 -3.07 -3.35
C SER A 326 19.08 -1.72 -4.06
N ALA A 327 20.29 -1.20 -4.20
CA ALA A 327 20.57 0.01 -4.97
C ALA A 327 20.14 -0.15 -6.44
N ALA A 328 20.39 -1.30 -7.07
CA ALA A 328 19.93 -1.61 -8.42
C ALA A 328 18.40 -1.66 -8.54
N LEU A 329 17.70 -2.18 -7.53
CA LEU A 329 16.23 -2.13 -7.46
C LEU A 329 15.73 -0.69 -7.34
N TYR A 330 16.28 0.14 -6.46
CA TYR A 330 15.89 1.56 -6.38
C TYR A 330 16.21 2.33 -7.67
N LEU A 331 17.35 2.06 -8.33
CA LEU A 331 17.67 2.63 -9.64
C LEU A 331 16.68 2.18 -10.73
N PHE A 332 16.26 0.92 -10.74
CA PHE A 332 15.20 0.44 -11.64
C PHE A 332 13.86 1.13 -11.35
N ALA A 333 13.51 1.33 -10.08
CA ALA A 333 12.34 2.12 -9.70
C ALA A 333 12.44 3.60 -10.15
N ILE A 334 13.63 4.23 -10.17
CA ILE A 334 13.82 5.58 -10.76
C ILE A 334 13.54 5.56 -12.27
N ILE A 335 13.94 4.50 -12.97
CA ILE A 335 13.65 4.33 -14.40
C ILE A 335 12.14 4.15 -14.64
N LEU A 336 11.45 3.35 -13.81
CA LEU A 336 10.00 3.17 -13.87
C LEU A 336 9.25 4.47 -13.56
N LEU A 337 9.63 5.17 -12.49
CA LEU A 337 9.13 6.49 -12.11
C LEU A 337 9.19 7.41 -13.33
N ARG A 338 10.39 7.61 -13.91
CA ARG A 338 10.64 8.44 -15.12
C ARG A 338 9.79 8.09 -16.35
N ARG A 339 9.16 6.92 -16.44
CA ARG A 339 8.23 6.57 -17.53
C ARG A 339 6.79 7.04 -17.30
N LEU A 340 6.34 7.20 -16.04
CA LEU A 340 4.96 7.54 -15.70
C LEU A 340 4.43 8.82 -16.40
N PRO A 341 5.16 9.96 -16.46
CA PRO A 341 4.64 11.18 -17.07
C PRO A 341 4.40 11.01 -18.58
N SER A 342 5.26 10.27 -19.28
CA SER A 342 5.07 9.99 -20.71
C SER A 342 3.82 9.14 -20.99
N LEU A 343 3.49 8.22 -20.07
CA LEU A 343 2.29 7.38 -20.17
C LEU A 343 1.03 8.15 -19.78
N TRP A 344 1.13 9.08 -18.81
CA TRP A 344 0.01 9.93 -18.40
C TRP A 344 -0.34 10.99 -19.46
N LEU A 345 0.67 11.60 -20.09
CA LEU A 345 0.47 12.53 -21.21
C LEU A 345 -0.17 11.83 -22.42
N SER A 346 0.25 10.59 -22.74
CA SER A 346 -0.45 9.77 -23.75
C SER A 346 -1.93 9.60 -23.39
N LYS A 347 -2.22 9.10 -22.18
CA LYS A 347 -3.61 8.90 -21.74
C LYS A 347 -4.43 10.20 -21.81
N LYS A 348 -3.86 11.34 -21.42
CA LYS A 348 -4.57 12.63 -21.46
C LYS A 348 -4.86 13.13 -22.89
N LEU A 349 -4.05 12.74 -23.87
CA LEU A 349 -4.32 12.98 -25.30
C LEU A 349 -5.36 11.98 -25.83
N ASP A 350 -5.26 10.71 -25.46
CA ASP A 350 -6.22 9.65 -25.81
C ASP A 350 -7.64 9.97 -25.27
N ASP A 351 -7.74 10.38 -23.99
CA ASP A 351 -8.99 10.79 -23.32
C ASP A 351 -9.54 12.14 -23.84
N GLN A 352 -8.77 12.90 -24.64
CA GLN A 352 -9.21 14.15 -25.31
C GLN A 352 -9.46 13.99 -26.81
N ALA A 353 -9.19 12.82 -27.39
CA ALA A 353 -9.59 12.53 -28.76
C ALA A 353 -11.13 12.37 -28.83
N PRO A 354 -11.85 13.16 -29.66
CA PRO A 354 -13.28 12.99 -29.81
C PRO A 354 -13.58 11.61 -30.44
N THR A 355 -14.51 10.87 -29.84
CA THR A 355 -15.00 9.61 -30.41
C THR A 355 -15.83 9.91 -31.67
N THR A 356 -15.20 9.76 -32.83
CA THR A 356 -15.80 9.85 -34.18
C THR A 356 -16.55 8.60 -34.57
#